data_AF-A0A081AAS7-F1
#
_entry.id   AF-A0A081AAS7-F1
#
_cell.length_a   1.000
_cell.length_b   1.000
_cell.length_c   1.000
_cell.angle_alpha   90.00
_cell.angle_beta   90.00
_cell.angle_gamma   90.00
#
_symmetry.space_group_name_H-M   'P 1'
#
loop_
_entity.id
_entity.type
_entity.pdbx_description
1 polymer ?
#
loop_
_entity_poly.entity_id
_entity_poly.type
_entity_poly.pdbx_seq_one_letter_code
_entity_poly.pdbx_strand_id
1 'polypeptide(L)' 'VVRADKHYFAVRHLLTGEEVDVHPSRLKFYADHSLQVTEELRNHIAAQGLMLSVAELKEARWNKAKKDYEVL' A
#
# COMPACT_ATOMS: atom_id res chain seq x y z
N VAL A 1 18.75 3.55 3.56
CA VAL A 1 18.16 4.89 3.83
C VAL A 1 19.18 5.69 4.61
N VAL A 2 19.42 6.94 4.23
CA VAL A 2 20.41 7.81 4.90
C VAL A 2 19.75 8.95 5.68
N ARG A 3 18.51 9.32 5.33
CA ARG A 3 17.70 10.29 6.07
C ARG A 3 16.22 9.94 5.95
N ALA A 4 15.46 10.23 7.00
CA ALA A 4 14.00 10.07 7.03
C ALA A 4 13.35 11.40 7.41
N ASP A 5 12.52 11.94 6.52
CA ASP A 5 11.77 13.17 6.70
C ASP A 5 10.25 12.86 6.80
N LYS A 6 9.45 13.86 7.15
CA LYS A 6 8.01 13.70 7.40
C LYS A 6 7.24 13.05 6.22
N HIS A 7 7.66 13.31 4.98
CA HIS A 7 6.93 12.90 3.77
C HIS A 7 7.79 12.18 2.73
N TYR A 8 9.09 12.02 2.98
CA TYR A 8 10.03 11.41 2.03
C TYR A 8 11.28 10.88 2.75
N PHE A 9 12.08 10.11 2.04
CA PHE A 9 13.33 9.54 2.53
C PHE A 9 14.45 9.85 1.57
N ALA A 10 15.65 10.16 2.07
CA ALA A 10 16.85 10.16 1.25
C ALA A 10 17.42 8.74 1.18
N VAL A 11 17.64 8.25 -0.03
CA VAL A 11 18.31 6.98 -0.30
C VAL A 11 19.60 7.23 -1.08
N ARG A 12 20.64 6.47 -0.72
CA ARG A 12 21.92 6.53 -1.42
C ARG A 12 22.00 5.39 -2.42
N HIS A 13 22.29 5.71 -3.67
CA HIS A 13 22.59 4.74 -4.70
C HIS A 13 23.97 4.14 -4.42
N LEU A 14 24.05 2.82 -4.22
CA LEU A 14 25.29 2.18 -3.75
C LEU A 14 26.40 2.16 -4.80
N LEU A 15 26.07 2.23 -6.09
CA LEU A 15 27.06 2.20 -7.17
C LEU A 15 27.61 3.59 -7.52
N THR A 16 26.76 4.63 -7.48
CA THR A 16 27.16 6.00 -7.87
C THR A 16 27.40 6.91 -6.67
N GLY A 17 26.96 6.51 -5.48
CA GLY A 17 27.02 7.33 -4.26
C GLY A 17 26.00 8.46 -4.22
N GLU A 18 25.18 8.63 -5.26
CA GLU A 18 24.20 9.72 -5.36
C GLU A 18 23.09 9.55 -4.32
N GLU A 19 22.68 10.65 -3.69
CA GLU A 19 21.55 10.68 -2.78
C GLU A 19 20.33 11.29 -3.47
N VAL A 20 19.20 10.57 -3.41
CA VAL A 20 17.94 10.99 -4.02
C VAL A 20 16.80 10.89 -3.01
N ASP A 21 15.89 11.84 -3.08
CA ASP A 21 14.68 11.84 -2.27
C ASP A 21 13.60 10.97 -2.93
N VAL A 22 13.08 10.00 -2.17
CA VAL A 22 12.06 9.05 -2.62
C VAL A 22 10.84 9.07 -1.71
N HIS A 23 9.67 8.90 -2.33
CA HIS A 23 8.42 8.76 -1.60
C HIS A 23 8.40 7.44 -0.79
N PRO A 24 7.82 7.41 0.42
CA PRO A 24 7.76 6.21 1.27
C PRO A 24 7.22 4.96 0.57
N SER A 25 6.28 5.11 -0.36
CA SER A 25 5.71 4.00 -1.12
C SER A 25 6.72 3.26 -2.01
N ARG A 26 7.86 3.88 -2.36
CA ARG A 26 8.96 3.23 -3.09
C ARG A 26 9.78 2.29 -2.19
N LEU A 27 9.72 2.49 -0.87
CA LEU A 27 10.45 1.69 0.11
C LEU A 27 9.66 0.48 0.63
N LYS A 28 8.36 0.41 0.34
CA LYS A 28 7.48 -0.65 0.86
C LYS A 28 7.99 -2.07 0.55
N PHE A 29 8.57 -2.27 -0.63
CA PHE A 29 9.11 -3.56 -1.08
C PHE A 29 10.37 -4.02 -0.34
N TYR A 30 11.01 -3.10 0.40
CA TYR A 30 12.20 -3.40 1.21
C TYR A 30 11.86 -3.60 2.69
N ALA A 31 10.58 -3.42 3.07
CA ALA A 31 10.10 -3.61 4.44
C ALA A 31 9.49 -4.99 4.68
N ASP A 32 9.41 -5.85 3.66
CA ASP A 32 8.72 -7.15 3.71
C ASP A 32 9.18 -8.04 4.88
N HIS A 33 10.50 -8.05 5.18
CA HIS A 33 11.05 -8.77 6.33
C HIS A 33 10.59 -8.18 7.67
N SER A 34 10.51 -6.84 7.79
CA SER A 34 10.00 -6.16 8.99
C SER A 34 8.49 -6.30 9.16
N LEU A 35 7.76 -6.50 8.05
CA LEU A 35 6.33 -6.71 8.02
C LEU A 35 5.93 -8.18 8.16
N GLN A 36 6.89 -9.08 8.40
CA GLN A 36 6.69 -10.54 8.51
C GLN A 36 5.86 -11.08 7.32
N VAL A 37 6.08 -10.54 6.12
CA VAL A 37 5.43 -11.00 4.89
C VAL A 37 6.10 -12.31 4.50
N THR A 38 5.67 -13.40 5.13
CA THR A 38 6.19 -14.75 4.89
C THR A 38 5.76 -15.25 3.51
N GLU A 39 6.50 -16.23 2.98
CA GLU A 39 6.10 -16.94 1.76
C GLU A 39 4.70 -17.56 1.90
N GLU A 40 4.31 -17.99 3.11
CA GLU A 40 2.97 -18.50 3.40
C GLU A 40 1.91 -17.41 3.25
N LEU A 41 2.15 -16.19 3.76
CA LEU A 41 1.22 -15.06 3.60
C LEU A 41 1.11 -14.64 2.13
N ARG A 42 2.23 -14.60 1.41
CA ARG A 42 2.25 -14.29 -0.04
C ARG A 42 1.48 -15.34 -0.83
N ASN A 43 1.70 -16.62 -0.54
CA ASN A 43 0.97 -17.73 -1.17
C ASN A 43 -0.51 -17.70 -0.80
N HIS A 44 -0.86 -17.33 0.43
CA HIS A 44 -2.25 -17.16 0.84
C HIS A 44 -2.94 -16.03 0.07
N ILE A 45 -2.31 -14.86 -0.06
CA ILE A 45 -2.86 -13.73 -0.84
C ILE A 45 -2.94 -14.07 -2.34
N ALA A 46 -1.91 -14.72 -2.88
CA ALA A 46 -1.89 -15.16 -4.28
C ALA A 46 -2.94 -16.25 -4.57
N ALA A 47 -3.19 -17.15 -3.62
CA ALA A 47 -4.23 -18.18 -3.69
C ALA A 47 -5.63 -17.62 -3.36
N GLN A 48 -5.73 -16.51 -2.61
CA GLN A 48 -6.93 -15.72 -2.41
C GLN A 48 -7.27 -14.88 -3.66
N GLY A 49 -7.14 -15.49 -4.83
CA GLY A 49 -7.80 -15.05 -6.06
C GLY A 49 -9.31 -15.28 -5.96
N LEU A 50 -9.97 -14.80 -4.91
CA LEU A 50 -11.40 -14.54 -4.98
C LEU A 50 -11.54 -13.21 -5.69
N MET A 51 -11.72 -13.24 -7.02
CA MET A 51 -12.24 -12.08 -7.73
C MET A 51 -13.61 -11.76 -7.14
N LEU A 52 -13.64 -10.84 -6.18
CA LEU A 52 -14.86 -10.21 -5.71
C LEU A 52 -15.28 -9.20 -6.78
N SER A 53 -15.85 -9.71 -7.86
CA SER A 53 -16.45 -8.87 -8.88
C SER A 53 -17.80 -8.36 -8.39
N VAL A 54 -17.96 -7.04 -8.44
CA VAL A 54 -19.24 -6.40 -8.21
C VAL A 54 -20.02 -6.49 -9.51
N ALA A 55 -21.13 -7.24 -9.51
CA ALA A 55 -21.97 -7.38 -10.70
C ALA A 55 -22.63 -6.05 -11.09
N GLU A 56 -23.18 -5.33 -10.10
CA GLU A 56 -23.74 -3.99 -10.25
C GLU A 56 -23.79 -3.28 -8.89
N LEU A 57 -23.83 -1.94 -8.92
CA LEU A 57 -24.17 -1.12 -7.76
C LEU A 57 -25.66 -0.80 -7.84
N LYS A 58 -26.44 -1.25 -6.84
CA LYS A 58 -27.89 -1.07 -6.88
C LYS A 58 -28.28 0.38 -6.67
N GLU A 59 -27.93 0.94 -5.52
CA GLU A 59 -28.30 2.30 -5.14
C GLU A 59 -27.26 2.87 -4.16
N ALA A 60 -27.32 4.19 -3.97
CA ALA A 60 -26.60 4.87 -2.91
C ALA A 60 -27.59 5.64 -2.04
N ARG A 61 -27.39 5.61 -0.72
CA ARG A 61 -28.19 6.38 0.24
C ARG A 61 -27.32 7.41 0.97
N TRP A 62 -27.92 8.54 1.33
CA TRP A 62 -27.25 9.52 2.18
C TRP A 62 -27.13 9.01 3.62
N ASN A 63 -25.90 8.86 4.11
CA ASN A 63 -25.64 8.53 5.50
C ASN A 63 -25.43 9.81 6.32
N LYS A 64 -26.42 10.17 7.14
CA LYS A 64 -26.37 11.37 8.01
C LYS A 64 -25.23 11.34 9.03
N ALA A 65 -24.83 10.16 9.51
CA ALA A 65 -23.76 10.02 10.49
C ALA A 65 -22.37 10.28 9.86
N LYS A 66 -22.16 9.77 8.64
CA LYS A 66 -20.93 10.02 7.86
C LYS A 66 -20.92 11.40 7.18
N LYS A 67 -22.10 12.01 7.03
CA LYS A 67 -22.35 13.19 6.18
C LYS A 67 -21.86 12.96 4.75
N ASP A 68 -22.11 11.75 4.24
CA ASP A 68 -21.69 11.33 2.90
C ASP A 68 -22.63 10.24 2.35
N TYR A 69 -22.55 9.94 1.05
CA TYR A 69 -23.27 8.85 0.42
C TYR A 69 -22.60 7.50 0.66
N GLU A 70 -23.39 6.46 0.92
CA GLU A 70 -22.92 5.08 0.96
C GLU A 70 -23.70 4.21 -0.01
N VAL A 71 -22.98 3.26 -0.61
CA VAL A 71 -23.55 2.24 -1.50
C VAL A 71 -24.30 1.20 -0.65
N LEU A 72 -25.48 0.78 -1.12
CA LEU A 72 -26.30 -0.27 -0.51
C LEU A 72 -25.80 -1.68 -0.84
#